data_AF-A0A7H4PXA5-F1
#
_entry.id   AF-A0A7H4PXA5-F1
#
_cell.length_a   1.000
_cell.length_b   1.000
_cell.length_c   1.000
_cell.angle_alpha   90.00
_cell.angle_beta   90.00
_cell.angle_gamma   90.00
#
_symmetry.space_group_name_H-M   'P 1'
#
loop_
_entity.id
_entity.type
_entity.pdbx_description
1 polymer ?
#
loop_
_entity_poly.entity_id
_entity_poly.type
_entity_poly.pdbx_seq_one_letter_code
_entity_poly.pdbx_strand_id
1 'polypeptide(L)'
;MRHILALTLAVVAATANAQTSGGSDPSRQQCAMGYVTGVGGSAQSVREYLATPDRDKYRYLADNPIQCRISDEGRASACTGITTLKHEQASVYDDADSATIAVVARVELDRGTYPVIIVVPKQDLHCEN
;
A
#
# COMPACT_ATOMS: atom_id res chain seq x y z
N MET A 1 9.06 -44.40 -55.34
CA MET A 1 8.99 -42.95 -55.65
C MET A 1 8.81 -42.21 -54.34
N ARG A 2 9.66 -41.21 -54.11
CA ARG A 2 9.97 -40.61 -52.82
C ARG A 2 9.30 -39.24 -52.77
N HIS A 3 8.19 -39.10 -52.05
CA HIS A 3 7.49 -37.82 -51.90
C HIS A 3 8.00 -37.12 -50.65
N ILE A 4 8.81 -36.08 -50.86
CA ILE A 4 9.26 -35.15 -49.84
C ILE A 4 8.15 -34.10 -49.70
N LEU A 5 7.43 -34.10 -48.59
CA LEU A 5 6.53 -33.00 -48.23
C LEU A 5 7.26 -32.12 -47.20
N ALA A 6 7.74 -30.97 -47.66
CA ALA A 6 8.30 -29.94 -46.79
C ALA A 6 7.13 -29.16 -46.15
N LEU A 7 6.96 -29.32 -44.84
CA LEU A 7 6.06 -28.48 -44.03
C LEU A 7 6.87 -27.33 -43.43
N THR A 8 6.72 -26.14 -44.01
CA THR A 8 7.18 -24.88 -43.42
C THR A 8 6.26 -24.50 -42.26
N LEU A 9 6.72 -24.64 -41.02
CA LEU A 9 6.05 -24.02 -39.87
C LEU A 9 6.47 -22.55 -39.77
N ALA A 10 5.52 -21.65 -40.07
CA ALA A 10 5.65 -20.25 -39.71
C ALA A 10 5.38 -20.09 -38.21
N VAL A 11 6.40 -19.72 -37.44
CA VAL A 11 6.25 -19.29 -36.04
C VAL A 11 5.62 -17.91 -36.05
N VAL A 12 4.33 -17.83 -35.73
CA VAL A 12 3.67 -16.57 -35.43
C VAL A 12 4.10 -16.18 -34.02
N ALA A 13 4.95 -15.15 -33.92
CA ALA A 13 5.28 -14.54 -32.64
C ALA A 13 4.01 -13.92 -32.06
N ALA A 14 3.45 -14.55 -31.02
CA ALA A 14 2.43 -13.92 -30.20
C ALA A 14 3.09 -12.76 -29.44
N THR A 15 2.93 -11.55 -29.95
CA THR A 15 3.16 -10.34 -29.15
C THR A 15 2.11 -10.33 -28.05
N ALA A 16 2.51 -10.71 -26.84
CA ALA A 16 1.71 -10.51 -25.64
C ALA A 16 1.59 -8.99 -25.43
N ASN A 17 0.57 -8.38 -26.05
CA ASN A 17 0.15 -7.04 -25.70
C ASN A 17 -0.48 -7.14 -24.32
N ALA A 18 0.28 -6.79 -23.29
CA ALA A 18 -0.27 -6.45 -21.98
C ALA A 18 -1.13 -5.19 -22.17
N GLN A 19 -2.39 -5.38 -22.56
CA GLN A 19 -3.40 -4.35 -22.53
C GLN A 19 -3.69 -4.08 -21.06
N THR A 20 -3.03 -3.07 -20.48
CA THR A 20 -3.55 -2.46 -19.26
C THR A 20 -4.89 -1.83 -19.65
N SER A 21 -5.97 -2.39 -19.10
CA SER A 21 -7.31 -1.86 -19.29
C SER A 21 -7.34 -0.43 -18.73
N GLY A 22 -7.24 0.55 -19.63
CA GLY A 22 -7.69 1.91 -19.39
C GLY A 22 -9.20 1.88 -19.16
N GLY A 23 -9.59 1.62 -17.92
CA GLY A 23 -10.95 1.80 -17.43
C GLY A 23 -10.95 3.03 -16.53
N SER A 24 -11.06 4.21 -17.14
CA SER A 24 -11.31 5.45 -16.42
C SER A 24 -12.72 5.41 -15.85
N ASP A 25 -12.86 4.99 -14.60
CA ASP A 25 -14.03 5.33 -13.79
C ASP A 25 -13.85 6.77 -13.28
N PRO A 26 -14.62 7.75 -13.76
CA PRO A 26 -14.43 9.16 -13.42
C PRO A 26 -14.85 9.49 -11.97
N SER A 27 -15.23 8.50 -11.17
CA SER A 27 -15.58 8.66 -9.75
C SER A 27 -14.49 8.21 -8.76
N ARG A 28 -13.39 7.62 -9.24
CA ARG A 28 -12.22 7.26 -8.42
C ARG A 28 -11.00 8.05 -8.86
N GLN A 29 -10.92 9.31 -8.43
CA GLN A 29 -9.63 9.99 -8.41
C GLN A 29 -8.74 9.30 -7.37
N GLN A 30 -8.06 8.24 -7.81
CA GLN A 30 -7.02 7.56 -7.06
C GLN A 30 -5.85 8.53 -6.95
N CYS A 31 -5.79 9.21 -5.81
CA CYS A 31 -4.70 10.13 -5.49
C CYS A 31 -3.39 9.37 -5.56
N ALA A 32 -2.45 9.80 -6.42
CA ALA A 32 -1.14 9.15 -6.49
C ALA A 32 -0.27 9.54 -5.28
N MET A 33 -0.38 10.79 -4.85
CA MET A 33 0.39 11.41 -3.76
C MET A 33 -0.54 12.26 -2.89
N GLY A 34 -0.15 12.42 -1.62
CA GLY A 34 -0.87 13.22 -0.65
C GLY A 34 -0.12 13.34 0.67
N TYR A 35 -0.82 13.83 1.69
CA TYR A 35 -0.37 13.82 3.07
C TYR A 35 -1.36 13.09 3.95
N VAL A 36 -0.86 12.37 4.95
CA VAL A 36 -1.69 11.73 5.96
C VAL A 36 -1.61 12.50 7.27
N THR A 37 -2.77 12.82 7.83
CA THR A 37 -2.90 13.34 9.19
C THR A 37 -3.90 12.49 9.95
N GLY A 38 -3.40 11.71 10.91
CA GLY A 38 -4.23 10.75 11.62
C GLY A 38 -3.44 9.53 12.05
N VAL A 39 -4.04 8.35 11.89
CA VAL A 39 -3.48 7.11 12.42
C VAL A 39 -3.25 6.10 11.30
N GLY A 40 -2.09 5.45 11.31
CA GLY A 40 -1.73 4.43 10.33
C GLY A 40 -0.95 3.27 10.95
N GLY A 41 -0.93 2.13 10.28
CA GLY A 41 -0.19 0.97 10.79
C GLY A 41 -0.42 -0.29 9.99
N SER A 42 -0.24 -1.44 10.65
CA SER A 42 -0.62 -2.72 10.04
C SER A 42 -2.14 -2.77 9.83
N ALA A 43 -2.60 -3.45 8.78
CA ALA A 43 -4.03 -3.56 8.47
C ALA A 43 -4.85 -4.08 9.65
N GLN A 44 -4.30 -5.07 10.37
CA GLN A 44 -4.93 -5.63 11.56
C GLN A 44 -4.99 -4.60 12.70
N SER A 45 -3.87 -3.95 13.04
CA SER A 45 -3.81 -3.00 14.14
C SER A 45 -4.65 -1.76 13.91
N VAL A 46 -4.78 -1.29 12.66
CA VAL A 46 -5.68 -0.18 12.30
C VAL A 46 -7.13 -0.58 12.49
N ARG A 47 -7.52 -1.79 12.07
CA ARG A 47 -8.89 -2.30 12.28
C ARG A 47 -9.24 -2.41 13.76
N GLU A 48 -8.34 -2.93 14.57
CA GLU A 48 -8.49 -3.02 16.03
C GLU A 48 -8.56 -1.63 16.68
N TYR A 49 -7.76 -0.66 16.24
CA TYR A 49 -7.84 0.72 16.69
C TYR A 49 -9.18 1.39 16.37
N LEU A 50 -9.69 1.19 15.14
CA LEU A 50 -10.99 1.73 14.74
C LEU A 50 -12.16 1.11 15.51
N ALA A 51 -12.03 -0.15 15.93
CA ALA A 51 -13.00 -0.83 16.77
C ALA A 51 -12.86 -0.50 18.27
N THR A 52 -11.76 0.14 18.68
CA THR A 52 -11.49 0.52 20.07
C THR A 52 -12.38 1.70 20.48
N PRO A 53 -13.05 1.66 21.65
CA PRO A 53 -13.81 2.81 22.16
C PRO A 53 -12.95 4.07 22.26
N ASP A 54 -13.51 5.24 21.97
CA ASP A 54 -12.74 6.49 21.88
C ASP A 54 -11.91 6.80 23.15
N ARG A 55 -12.46 6.51 24.34
CA ARG A 55 -11.75 6.68 25.62
C ARG A 55 -10.49 5.81 25.76
N ASP A 56 -10.41 4.71 25.02
CA ASP A 56 -9.35 3.70 25.08
C ASP A 56 -8.35 3.85 23.92
N LYS A 57 -8.66 4.64 22.89
CA LYS A 57 -7.80 4.85 21.70
C LYS A 57 -6.41 5.38 22.05
N TYR A 58 -6.33 6.31 22.99
CA TYR A 58 -5.04 6.85 23.45
C TYR A 58 -4.14 5.75 24.02
N ARG A 59 -4.70 4.88 24.88
CA ARG A 59 -3.97 3.76 25.47
C ARG A 59 -3.59 2.73 24.40
N TYR A 60 -4.48 2.45 23.45
CA TYR A 60 -4.17 1.54 22.35
C TYR A 60 -2.96 2.02 21.53
N LEU A 61 -2.88 3.31 21.19
CA LEU A 61 -1.73 3.89 20.49
C LEU A 61 -0.43 3.73 21.29
N ALA A 62 -0.47 3.96 22.59
CA ALA A 62 0.69 3.86 23.47
C ALA A 62 1.17 2.40 23.67
N ASP A 63 0.23 1.46 23.77
CA ASP A 63 0.53 0.05 24.07
C ASP A 63 0.93 -0.75 22.81
N ASN A 64 0.61 -0.25 21.61
CA ASN A 64 0.83 -0.96 20.34
C ASN A 64 1.64 -0.14 19.33
N PRO A 65 2.82 0.39 19.69
CA PRO A 65 3.62 1.19 18.78
C PRO A 65 4.00 0.40 17.53
N ILE A 66 4.08 1.10 16.40
CA ILE A 66 4.46 0.47 15.13
C ILE A 66 5.86 -0.12 15.21
N GLN A 67 5.99 -1.37 14.77
CA GLN A 67 7.25 -2.09 14.70
C GLN A 67 7.33 -2.82 13.38
N CYS A 68 8.49 -2.76 12.74
CA CYS A 68 8.74 -3.44 11.46
C CYS A 68 10.06 -4.21 11.53
N ARG A 69 10.15 -5.30 10.76
CA ARG A 69 11.43 -5.94 10.48
C ARG A 69 12.14 -5.15 9.40
N ILE A 70 13.35 -4.71 9.70
CA ILE A 70 14.23 -4.03 8.75
C ILE A 70 15.26 -5.03 8.25
N SER A 71 15.32 -5.23 6.93
CA SER A 71 16.34 -6.05 6.29
C SER A 71 17.68 -5.31 6.19
N ASP A 72 18.73 -6.03 5.81
CA ASP A 72 20.08 -5.45 5.66
C ASP A 72 20.12 -4.36 4.57
N GLU A 73 19.27 -4.46 3.54
CA GLU A 73 19.10 -3.43 2.52
C GLU A 73 18.20 -2.25 2.94
N GLY A 74 17.72 -2.23 4.19
CA GLY A 74 16.92 -1.14 4.73
C GLY A 74 15.43 -1.18 4.37
N ARG A 75 14.91 -2.34 3.92
CA ARG A 75 13.50 -2.50 3.60
C ARG A 75 12.69 -2.85 4.85
N ALA A 76 11.63 -2.09 5.10
CA ALA A 76 10.66 -2.41 6.13
C ALA A 76 9.68 -3.49 5.66
N SER A 77 9.43 -4.49 6.52
CA SER A 77 8.53 -5.59 6.26
C SER A 77 7.90 -6.12 7.54
N ALA A 78 6.87 -6.97 7.42
CA ALA A 78 6.20 -7.62 8.54
C ALA A 78 5.83 -6.65 9.68
N CYS A 79 5.30 -5.49 9.32
CA CYS A 79 4.97 -4.44 10.27
C CYS A 79 3.74 -4.82 11.12
N THR A 80 3.79 -4.49 12.39
CA THR A 80 2.72 -4.66 13.38
C THR A 80 2.55 -3.35 14.15
N GLY A 81 1.43 -3.21 14.87
CA GLY A 81 1.16 -2.00 15.65
C GLY A 81 0.72 -0.82 14.79
N ILE A 82 0.77 0.35 15.41
CA ILE A 82 0.14 1.57 14.91
C ILE A 82 0.98 2.80 15.26
N THR A 83 0.81 3.86 14.48
CA THR A 83 1.51 5.14 14.67
C THR A 83 0.61 6.32 14.32
N THR A 84 0.98 7.49 14.83
CA THR A 84 0.34 8.76 14.48
C THR A 84 1.15 9.45 13.39
N LEU A 85 0.47 9.88 12.34
CA LEU A 85 1.05 10.60 11.21
C LEU A 85 0.63 12.06 11.33
N LYS A 86 1.61 12.97 11.28
CA LYS A 86 1.41 14.41 11.44
C LYS A 86 1.79 15.11 10.14
N HIS A 87 0.85 15.19 9.22
CA HIS A 87 1.09 15.75 7.89
C HIS A 87 2.22 15.03 7.15
N GLU A 88 2.22 13.70 7.23
CA GLU A 88 3.28 12.86 6.64
C GLU A 88 3.03 12.67 5.15
N GLN A 89 4.06 12.89 4.32
CA GLN A 89 3.93 12.67 2.88
C GLN A 89 3.72 11.18 2.60
N ALA A 90 2.78 10.87 1.72
CA ALA A 90 2.39 9.52 1.42
C ALA A 90 2.10 9.32 -0.07
N SER A 91 2.58 8.21 -0.63
CA SER A 91 2.19 7.75 -1.95
C SER A 91 1.17 6.62 -1.83
N VAL A 92 0.08 6.67 -2.59
CA VAL A 92 -0.89 5.57 -2.58
C VAL A 92 -0.25 4.33 -3.20
N TYR A 93 -0.41 3.20 -2.51
CA TYR A 93 0.11 1.90 -2.94
C TYR A 93 -1.01 1.02 -3.50
N ASP A 94 -2.11 0.86 -2.75
CA ASP A 94 -3.25 0.04 -3.13
C ASP A 94 -4.54 0.48 -2.41
N ASP A 95 -5.69 0.27 -3.04
CA ASP A 95 -7.00 0.43 -2.40
C ASP A 95 -7.25 -0.78 -1.49
N ALA A 96 -6.94 -0.66 -0.20
CA ALA A 96 -7.06 -1.76 0.76
C ALA A 96 -8.52 -2.24 0.95
N ASP A 97 -9.45 -1.32 1.24
CA ASP A 97 -10.90 -1.60 1.29
C ASP A 97 -11.75 -0.33 1.08
N SER A 98 -13.04 -0.34 1.47
CA SER A 98 -13.93 0.82 1.32
C SER A 98 -13.64 1.96 2.32
N ALA A 99 -13.02 1.68 3.44
CA ALA A 99 -12.76 2.62 4.54
C ALA A 99 -11.27 2.96 4.70
N THR A 100 -10.38 2.10 4.23
CA THR A 100 -8.94 2.22 4.38
C THR A 100 -8.21 2.12 3.05
N ILE A 101 -6.99 2.67 3.01
CA ILE A 101 -6.12 2.69 1.84
C ILE A 101 -4.70 2.35 2.28
N ALA A 102 -3.97 1.61 1.44
CA ALA A 102 -2.57 1.32 1.67
C ALA A 102 -1.72 2.44 1.06
N VAL A 103 -0.79 2.96 1.84
CA VAL A 103 0.12 4.03 1.44
C VAL A 103 1.55 3.69 1.81
N VAL A 104 2.51 4.25 1.08
CA VAL A 104 3.91 4.31 1.50
C VAL A 104 4.14 5.65 2.18
N ALA A 105 4.49 5.63 3.46
CA ALA A 105 4.82 6.82 4.25
C ALA A 105 6.16 6.62 4.96
N ARG A 106 6.85 7.72 5.31
CA ARG A 106 8.05 7.62 6.15
C ARG A 106 7.63 7.51 7.60
N VAL A 107 8.08 6.44 8.27
CA VAL A 107 7.73 6.15 9.66
C VAL A 107 9.01 6.06 10.48
N GLU A 108 9.02 6.75 11.62
CA GLU A 108 10.07 6.63 12.61
C GLU A 108 9.95 5.29 13.36
N LEU A 109 11.06 4.55 13.37
CA LEU A 109 11.25 3.27 14.05
C LEU A 109 12.53 3.35 14.88
N ASP A 110 12.79 2.35 15.73
CA ASP A 110 13.92 2.34 16.69
C ASP A 110 15.30 2.71 16.11
N ARG A 111 15.55 2.40 14.83
CA ARG A 111 16.85 2.58 14.16
C ARG A 111 16.86 3.68 13.10
N GLY A 112 15.77 4.45 12.99
CA GLY A 112 15.65 5.56 12.05
C GLY A 112 14.31 5.59 11.33
N THR A 113 14.25 6.40 10.26
CA THR A 113 13.02 6.63 9.51
C THR A 113 13.03 5.88 8.19
N TYR A 114 12.07 4.96 8.02
CA TYR A 114 12.01 4.05 6.87
C TYR A 114 10.75 4.31 6.05
N PRO A 115 10.78 4.09 4.72
CA PRO A 115 9.56 4.00 3.92
C PRO A 115 8.83 2.70 4.28
N VAL A 116 7.58 2.81 4.74
CA VAL A 116 6.77 1.68 5.19
C VAL A 116 5.45 1.66 4.44
N ILE A 117 5.04 0.48 3.96
CA ILE A 117 3.67 0.26 3.50
C ILE A 117 2.79 0.08 4.73
N ILE A 118 1.89 1.03 4.96
CA ILE A 118 0.93 1.03 6.06
C ILE A 118 -0.47 1.25 5.52
N VAL A 119 -1.47 0.84 6.31
CA VAL A 119 -2.87 1.14 6.06
C VAL A 119 -3.26 2.38 6.86
N VAL A 120 -4.06 3.26 6.25
CA VAL A 120 -4.62 4.47 6.88
C VAL A 120 -6.11 4.58 6.55
N PRO A 121 -6.94 5.21 7.40
CA PRO A 121 -8.31 5.58 7.05
C PRO A 121 -8.32 6.52 5.83
N LYS A 122 -9.24 6.32 4.88
CA LYS A 122 -9.33 7.18 3.68
C LYS A 122 -9.58 8.65 4.02
N GLN A 123 -10.32 8.90 5.10
CA GLN A 123 -10.59 10.25 5.62
C GLN A 123 -9.33 10.99 6.12
N ASP A 124 -8.27 10.27 6.46
CA ASP A 124 -7.03 10.83 7.00
C ASP A 124 -6.01 11.14 5.88
N LEU A 125 -6.27 10.70 4.64
CA LEU A 125 -5.47 11.01 3.45
C LEU A 125 -6.01 12.27 2.76
N HIS A 126 -5.13 13.25 2.60
CA HIS A 126 -5.41 14.48 1.86
C HIS A 126 -4.60 14.50 0.58
N CYS A 127 -5.29 14.53 -0.55
CA CYS A 127 -4.64 14.49 -1.86
C CYS A 127 -3.97 15.81 -2.20
N GLU A 128 -2.75 15.73 -2.73
CA GLU A 128 -2.15 16.86 -3.42
C GLU A 128 -2.79 17.00 -4.81
N ASN A 129 -3.06 18.25 -5.21
CA ASN A 129 -3.57 18.61 -6.53
C ASN A 129 -2.44 19.02 -7.46
#